data_AF-A0A522J1M0-F1
#
_entry.id   AF-A0A522J1M0-F1
#
_cell.length_a   1.000
_cell.length_b   1.000
_cell.length_c   1.000
_cell.angle_alpha   90.00
_cell.angle_beta   90.00
_cell.angle_gamma   90.00
#
_symmetry.space_group_name_H-M   'P 1'
#
loop_
_entity.id
_entity.type
_entity.pdbx_description
1 polymer ?
#
loop_
_entity_poly.entity_id
_entity_poly.type
_entity_poly.pdbx_seq_one_letter_code
_entity_poly.pdbx_strand_id
1 'polypeptide(L)'
;MFAASSMIWLLLPLGIALGWALARRAPAAPAPVGRVDYNGSPPPAETQSQEALRVLGTSYRRQGDVARAIALHEQLVAAATSADQASTQGDAARLELAQDYLKAGLMDRAEALLQQLVGRGTPSLSALELLISVHEQAHDWKHAAAATERLQSAKGADLRQRLAHYRCEIAEQHRTAGEADAAEQQARRAQETCPESVRASLLAGDLAERRGDMKSALNAWKRVPKQDARFISEVLPRMQRGCIALAVPRQFEEWLEELDGPAEDAACVVRERAHLAGVHGEDVAAYLAARLEARVNWPGILGWVTAQQAKYTQDPGFPRVAAALTKHITQQPSYLCTACGLQPNLLFWQCPSCKRWGSVVPADAVLQGR
;
A
#
# COMPACT_ATOMS: atom_id res chain seq x y z
N MET A 1 -33.13 -18.00 -24.57
CA MET A 1 -31.65 -18.01 -24.72
C MET A 1 -31.03 -18.42 -23.38
N PHE A 2 -30.91 -19.72 -23.12
CA PHE A 2 -30.24 -20.26 -21.93
C PHE A 2 -29.34 -21.40 -22.40
N ALA A 3 -28.06 -21.12 -22.66
CA ALA A 3 -27.02 -22.13 -22.87
C ALA A 3 -25.64 -21.45 -22.89
N ALA A 4 -25.16 -20.96 -21.74
CA ALA A 4 -23.76 -20.52 -21.60
C ALA A 4 -23.28 -20.58 -20.13
N SER A 5 -23.75 -21.55 -19.33
CA SER A 5 -23.38 -21.64 -17.90
C SER A 5 -22.89 -23.01 -17.43
N SER A 6 -22.49 -23.89 -18.36
CA SER A 6 -22.06 -25.26 -18.02
C SER A 6 -20.59 -25.56 -18.26
N MET A 7 -19.79 -24.60 -18.77
CA MET A 7 -18.34 -24.84 -19.05
C MET A 7 -17.40 -24.47 -17.89
N ILE A 8 -17.86 -23.74 -16.87
CA ILE A 8 -17.00 -23.31 -15.75
C ILE A 8 -16.70 -24.46 -14.76
N TRP A 9 -17.58 -25.46 -14.67
CA TRP A 9 -17.43 -26.58 -13.73
C TRP A 9 -16.44 -27.67 -14.18
N LEU A 10 -15.94 -27.62 -15.43
CA LEU A 10 -14.93 -28.55 -15.93
C LEU A 10 -13.48 -28.05 -15.75
N LEU A 11 -13.28 -26.76 -15.42
CA LEU A 11 -11.93 -26.19 -15.23
C LEU A 11 -11.38 -26.41 -13.81
N LEU A 12 -12.26 -26.56 -12.82
CA LEU A 12 -11.89 -26.81 -11.43
C LEU A 12 -11.21 -28.18 -11.18
N PRO A 13 -11.71 -29.31 -11.72
CA PRO A 13 -11.00 -30.58 -11.57
C PRO A 13 -9.71 -30.65 -12.41
N LEU A 14 -9.63 -29.92 -13.52
CA LEU A 14 -8.40 -29.84 -14.33
C LEU A 14 -7.28 -29.09 -13.60
N GLY A 15 -7.62 -28.01 -12.87
CA GLY A 15 -6.67 -27.27 -12.05
C GLY A 15 -6.11 -28.07 -10.87
N ILE A 16 -6.94 -28.93 -10.25
CA ILE A 16 -6.51 -29.82 -9.16
C ILE A 16 -5.61 -30.95 -9.68
N ALA A 17 -5.95 -31.54 -10.85
CA ALA A 17 -5.12 -32.56 -11.47
C ALA A 17 -3.77 -32.03 -11.97
N LEU A 18 -3.73 -30.82 -12.53
CA LEU A 18 -2.49 -30.13 -12.92
C LEU A 18 -1.66 -29.70 -11.70
N GLY A 19 -2.30 -29.22 -10.64
CA GLY A 19 -1.63 -28.88 -9.37
C GLY A 19 -0.98 -30.09 -8.70
N TRP A 20 -1.65 -31.25 -8.73
CA TRP A 20 -1.11 -32.49 -8.17
C TRP A 20 -0.01 -33.13 -9.03
N ALA A 21 -0.11 -33.03 -10.36
CA ALA A 21 0.94 -33.47 -11.29
C ALA A 21 2.20 -32.59 -11.22
N LEU A 22 2.05 -31.28 -10.95
CA LEU A 22 3.17 -30.36 -10.73
C LEU A 22 3.80 -30.53 -9.34
N ALA A 23 3.00 -30.85 -8.30
CA ALA A 23 3.52 -31.14 -6.96
C ALA A 23 4.37 -32.42 -6.89
N ARG A 24 4.09 -33.42 -7.75
CA ARG A 24 4.94 -34.62 -7.90
C ARG A 24 6.23 -34.40 -8.68
N ARG A 25 6.39 -33.22 -9.30
CA ARG A 25 7.65 -32.75 -9.91
C ARG A 25 8.40 -31.77 -9.01
N ALA A 26 8.07 -31.69 -7.72
CA ALA A 26 8.91 -31.01 -6.76
C ALA A 26 10.32 -31.66 -6.80
N PRO A 27 11.39 -30.90 -7.04
CA PRO A 27 12.73 -31.41 -6.83
C PRO A 27 12.87 -31.84 -5.37
N ALA A 28 13.67 -32.88 -5.13
CA ALA A 28 13.97 -33.37 -3.79
C ALA A 28 14.31 -32.22 -2.84
N ALA A 29 13.99 -32.40 -1.54
CA ALA A 29 14.40 -31.49 -0.48
C ALA A 29 15.84 -31.02 -0.74
N PRO A 30 16.13 -29.70 -0.70
CA PRO A 30 17.47 -29.24 -0.98
C PRO A 30 18.40 -29.92 0.02
N ALA A 31 19.37 -30.69 -0.51
CA ALA A 31 20.50 -31.14 0.27
C ALA A 31 21.10 -29.92 1.01
N PRO A 32 21.71 -30.08 2.20
CA PRO A 32 22.43 -28.98 2.84
C PRO A 32 23.34 -28.35 1.79
N VAL A 33 23.00 -27.13 1.38
CA VAL A 33 23.74 -26.45 0.32
C VAL A 33 25.12 -26.21 0.90
N GLY A 34 26.08 -26.95 0.35
CA GLY A 34 27.48 -26.86 0.70
C GLY A 34 27.94 -25.41 0.68
N ARG A 35 28.96 -25.14 1.49
CA ARG A 35 29.79 -23.93 1.41
C ARG A 35 29.85 -23.48 -0.06
N VAL A 36 29.51 -22.22 -0.33
CA VAL A 36 29.77 -21.65 -1.65
C VAL A 36 31.29 -21.65 -1.80
N ASP A 37 31.82 -22.69 -2.41
CA ASP A 37 33.24 -22.85 -2.69
C ASP A 37 33.57 -21.88 -3.83
N TYR A 38 33.86 -20.65 -3.43
CA TYR A 38 34.37 -19.63 -4.33
C TYR A 38 35.77 -20.06 -4.77
N ASN A 39 35.90 -20.50 -6.02
CA ASN A 39 37.15 -20.96 -6.64
C ASN A 39 38.13 -19.82 -6.97
N GLY A 40 37.88 -18.61 -6.48
CA GLY A 40 38.88 -17.56 -6.41
C GLY A 40 39.54 -17.63 -5.05
N SER A 41 40.83 -18.00 -5.01
CA SER A 41 41.63 -17.90 -3.79
C SER A 41 41.36 -16.54 -3.13
N PRO A 42 40.95 -16.48 -1.85
CA PRO A 42 40.90 -15.22 -1.14
C PRO A 42 42.29 -14.57 -1.27
N PRO A 43 42.37 -13.23 -1.45
CA PRO A 43 43.67 -12.57 -1.43
C PRO A 43 44.40 -13.03 -0.15
N PRO A 44 45.71 -13.32 -0.23
CA PRO A 44 46.46 -13.80 0.92
C PRO A 44 46.24 -12.87 2.10
N ALA A 45 46.19 -13.45 3.31
CA ALA A 45 46.00 -12.75 4.57
C ALA A 45 47.21 -11.87 4.91
N GLU A 46 47.49 -10.88 4.08
CA GLU A 46 48.36 -9.75 4.39
C GLU A 46 47.53 -8.79 5.22
N THR A 47 47.50 -8.98 6.54
CA THR A 47 47.13 -8.01 7.58
C THR A 47 46.22 -6.86 7.10
N GLN A 48 45.11 -7.17 6.44
CA GLN A 48 44.25 -6.14 5.91
C GLN A 48 43.60 -5.53 7.13
N SER A 49 43.81 -4.23 7.33
CA SER A 49 43.21 -3.55 8.46
C SER A 49 41.70 -3.79 8.42
N GLN A 50 41.07 -3.92 9.59
CA GLN A 50 39.60 -4.07 9.67
C GLN A 50 38.87 -2.97 8.87
N GLU A 51 39.47 -1.79 8.81
CA GLU A 51 39.00 -0.68 7.98
C GLU A 51 39.11 -0.95 6.47
N ALA A 52 40.20 -1.57 6.01
CA ALA A 52 40.33 -1.96 4.61
C ALA A 52 39.25 -2.99 4.21
N LEU A 53 39.01 -4.01 5.04
CA LEU A 53 37.95 -5.00 4.82
C LEU A 53 36.57 -4.34 4.70
N ARG A 54 36.27 -3.39 5.59
CA ARG A 54 35.00 -2.65 5.61
C ARG A 54 34.79 -1.80 4.35
N VAL A 55 35.80 -1.01 3.96
CA VAL A 55 35.74 -0.14 2.78
C VAL A 55 35.63 -0.98 1.51
N LEU A 56 36.40 -2.05 1.40
CA LEU A 56 36.40 -2.92 0.23
C LEU A 56 35.08 -3.70 0.11
N GLY A 57 34.56 -4.26 1.21
CA GLY A 57 33.26 -4.94 1.22
C GLY A 57 32.11 -4.03 0.80
N THR A 58 32.07 -2.81 1.34
CA THR A 58 31.09 -1.78 0.94
C THR A 58 31.19 -1.44 -0.55
N SER A 59 32.40 -1.33 -1.08
CA SER A 59 32.64 -1.07 -2.51
C SER A 59 32.10 -2.19 -3.40
N TYR A 60 32.39 -3.45 -3.07
CA TYR A 60 31.89 -4.61 -3.82
C TYR A 60 30.35 -4.70 -3.78
N ARG A 61 29.71 -4.45 -2.61
CA ARG A 61 28.25 -4.40 -2.51
C ARG A 61 27.65 -3.35 -3.44
N ARG A 62 28.25 -2.15 -3.53
CA ARG A 62 27.81 -1.06 -4.42
C ARG A 62 27.97 -1.40 -5.90
N GLN A 63 29.03 -2.12 -6.26
CA GLN A 63 29.27 -2.59 -7.63
C GLN A 63 28.36 -3.76 -8.03
N GLY A 64 27.66 -4.38 -7.07
CA GLY A 64 26.80 -5.53 -7.28
C GLY A 64 27.51 -6.88 -7.15
N ASP A 65 28.79 -6.90 -6.80
CA ASP A 65 29.51 -8.13 -6.47
C ASP A 65 29.25 -8.53 -5.01
N VAL A 66 28.00 -8.95 -4.77
CA VAL A 66 27.52 -9.23 -3.41
C VAL A 66 28.24 -10.43 -2.80
N ALA A 67 28.65 -11.42 -3.59
CA ALA A 67 29.36 -12.59 -3.10
C ALA A 67 30.71 -12.22 -2.47
N ARG A 68 31.50 -11.35 -3.13
CA ARG A 68 32.76 -10.85 -2.55
C ARG A 68 32.53 -9.95 -1.34
N ALA A 69 31.48 -9.12 -1.37
CA ALA A 69 31.12 -8.30 -0.21
C ALA A 69 30.83 -9.16 1.03
N ILE A 70 29.98 -10.19 0.88
CA ILE A 70 29.66 -11.15 1.94
C ILE A 70 30.94 -11.78 2.50
N ALA A 71 31.82 -12.31 1.64
CA ALA A 71 33.05 -12.97 2.10
C ALA A 71 33.95 -12.04 2.94
N LEU A 72 34.08 -10.78 2.53
CA LEU A 72 34.89 -9.79 3.27
C LEU A 72 34.25 -9.39 4.60
N HIS A 73 32.93 -9.16 4.64
CA HIS A 73 32.25 -8.81 5.88
C HIS A 73 32.09 -10.01 6.83
N GLU A 74 32.01 -11.25 6.34
CA GLU A 74 32.10 -12.45 7.18
C GLU A 74 33.47 -12.55 7.87
N GLN A 75 34.56 -12.28 7.14
CA GLN A 75 35.91 -12.21 7.73
C GLN A 75 36.00 -11.10 8.79
N LEU A 76 35.42 -9.93 8.51
CA LEU A 76 35.38 -8.81 9.46
C LEU A 76 34.61 -9.17 10.73
N VAL A 77 33.45 -9.82 10.61
CA VAL A 77 32.65 -10.29 11.76
C VAL A 77 33.40 -11.36 12.55
N ALA A 78 34.08 -12.30 11.88
CA ALA A 78 34.88 -13.33 12.54
C ALA A 78 36.02 -12.70 13.36
N ALA A 79 36.75 -11.74 12.78
CA ALA A 79 37.83 -11.02 13.46
C ALA A 79 37.33 -10.18 14.66
N ALA A 80 36.17 -9.55 14.54
CA ALA A 80 35.57 -8.80 15.65
C ALA A 80 35.09 -9.71 16.80
N THR A 81 34.62 -10.93 16.47
CA THR A 81 34.15 -11.91 17.46
C THR A 81 35.28 -12.40 18.38
N SER A 82 36.52 -12.45 17.89
CA SER A 82 37.70 -12.80 18.71
C SER A 82 38.20 -11.67 19.62
N ALA A 83 37.84 -10.41 19.34
CA ALA A 83 38.38 -9.25 20.07
C ALA A 83 37.49 -8.80 21.24
N ASP A 84 36.17 -8.84 21.08
CA ASP A 84 35.12 -8.77 22.11
C ASP A 84 33.76 -8.83 21.40
N GLN A 85 32.87 -9.75 21.78
CA GLN A 85 31.62 -9.97 21.07
C GLN A 85 30.68 -8.77 21.11
N ALA A 86 30.77 -7.91 22.14
CA ALA A 86 29.90 -6.76 22.39
C ALA A 86 30.51 -5.41 21.95
N SER A 87 31.62 -5.42 21.20
CA SER A 87 32.23 -4.17 20.72
C SER A 87 31.38 -3.48 19.64
N THR A 88 31.33 -2.15 19.68
CA THR A 88 30.66 -1.29 18.67
C THR A 88 31.11 -1.61 17.24
N GLN A 89 32.37 -2.01 17.07
CA GLN A 89 32.92 -2.42 15.78
C GLN A 89 32.36 -3.75 15.28
N GLY A 90 32.17 -4.73 16.19
CA GLY A 90 31.53 -6.00 15.84
C GLY A 90 30.07 -5.82 15.41
N ASP A 91 29.34 -4.91 16.06
CA ASP A 91 27.96 -4.62 15.68
C ASP A 91 27.87 -3.89 14.34
N ALA A 92 28.79 -2.96 14.06
CA ALA A 92 28.90 -2.34 12.74
C ALA A 92 29.21 -3.38 11.64
N ALA A 93 30.12 -4.31 11.89
CA ALA A 93 30.45 -5.38 10.94
C ALA A 93 29.26 -6.30 10.64
N ARG A 94 28.51 -6.70 11.68
CA ARG A 94 27.28 -7.51 11.51
C ARG A 94 26.20 -6.76 10.75
N LEU A 95 26.08 -5.45 10.95
CA LEU A 95 25.13 -4.61 10.22
C LEU A 95 25.49 -4.55 8.73
N GLU A 96 26.76 -4.38 8.39
CA GLU A 96 27.26 -4.43 7.00
C GLU A 96 26.97 -5.80 6.36
N LEU A 97 27.26 -6.89 7.05
CA LEU A 97 26.98 -8.25 6.57
C LEU A 97 25.47 -8.49 6.37
N ALA A 98 24.62 -7.99 7.28
CA ALA A 98 23.17 -8.07 7.12
C ALA A 98 22.69 -7.32 5.86
N GLN A 99 23.25 -6.16 5.54
CA GLN A 99 22.95 -5.45 4.29
C GLN A 99 23.37 -6.23 3.06
N ASP A 100 24.52 -6.91 3.10
CA ASP A 100 24.95 -7.78 2.00
C ASP A 100 23.98 -8.95 1.80
N TYR A 101 23.57 -9.61 2.88
CA TYR A 101 22.58 -10.70 2.81
C TYR A 101 21.25 -10.21 2.22
N LEU A 102 20.76 -9.03 2.60
CA LEU A 102 19.57 -8.45 1.98
C LEU A 102 19.77 -8.17 0.48
N LYS A 103 20.94 -7.65 0.09
CA LYS A 103 21.26 -7.41 -1.32
C LYS A 103 21.35 -8.71 -2.13
N ALA A 104 21.76 -9.81 -1.50
CA ALA A 104 21.80 -11.15 -2.08
C ALA A 104 20.45 -11.89 -2.05
N GLY A 105 19.41 -11.34 -1.39
CA GLY A 105 18.13 -12.01 -1.19
C GLY A 105 18.14 -13.09 -0.10
N LEU A 106 19.19 -13.17 0.72
CA LEU A 106 19.34 -14.12 1.84
C LEU A 106 18.65 -13.59 3.11
N MET A 107 17.33 -13.45 3.06
CA MET A 107 16.55 -12.76 4.10
C MET A 107 16.66 -13.42 5.48
N ASP A 108 16.54 -14.75 5.57
CA ASP A 108 16.60 -15.46 6.86
C ASP A 108 17.92 -15.22 7.59
N ARG A 109 19.04 -15.17 6.85
CA ARG A 109 20.37 -14.89 7.41
C ARG A 109 20.50 -13.44 7.87
N ALA A 110 19.97 -12.50 7.08
CA ALA A 110 19.92 -11.10 7.48
C ALA A 110 19.09 -10.91 8.75
N GLU A 111 17.91 -11.53 8.81
CA GLU A 111 17.02 -11.47 9.96
C GLU A 111 17.71 -11.99 11.23
N ALA A 112 18.32 -13.18 11.18
CA ALA A 112 19.01 -13.76 12.32
C ALA A 112 20.11 -12.84 12.88
N LEU A 113 20.90 -12.21 12.00
CA LEU A 113 21.93 -11.24 12.41
C LEU A 113 21.32 -9.97 13.01
N LEU A 114 20.26 -9.43 12.39
CA LEU A 114 19.59 -8.22 12.87
C LEU A 114 18.88 -8.43 14.20
N GLN A 115 18.26 -9.59 14.42
CA GLN A 115 17.66 -9.95 15.72
C GLN A 115 18.73 -10.01 16.82
N GLN A 116 19.91 -10.59 16.54
CA GLN A 116 21.03 -10.58 17.49
C GLN A 116 21.49 -9.17 17.83
N LEU A 117 21.62 -8.29 16.82
CA LEU A 117 22.01 -6.89 17.01
C LEU A 117 20.99 -6.12 17.86
N VAL A 118 19.71 -6.28 17.56
CA VAL A 118 18.63 -5.57 18.23
C VAL A 118 18.37 -6.14 19.64
N GLY A 119 18.76 -7.38 19.92
CA GLY A 119 18.67 -8.01 21.25
C GLY A 119 19.77 -7.58 22.23
N ARG A 120 20.82 -6.91 21.77
CA ARG A 120 21.98 -6.50 22.59
C ARG A 120 21.82 -5.05 23.05
N GLY A 121 21.64 -4.85 24.36
CA GLY A 121 21.67 -3.52 24.98
C GLY A 121 20.70 -2.51 24.35
N THR A 122 21.20 -1.28 24.11
CA THR A 122 20.43 -0.24 23.42
C THR A 122 20.33 -0.57 21.93
N PRO A 123 19.12 -0.74 21.37
CA PRO A 123 18.97 -1.21 20.01
C PRO A 123 19.48 -0.18 18.99
N SER A 124 20.31 -0.66 18.06
CA SER A 124 20.74 0.14 16.91
C SER A 124 19.54 0.53 16.04
N LEU A 125 19.36 1.84 15.83
CA LEU A 125 18.28 2.38 14.99
C LEU A 125 18.35 1.82 13.56
N SER A 126 19.56 1.75 12.99
CA SER A 126 19.77 1.20 11.65
C SER A 126 19.44 -0.29 11.56
N ALA A 127 19.75 -1.06 12.62
CA ALA A 127 19.40 -2.48 12.66
C ALA A 127 17.88 -2.68 12.75
N LEU A 128 17.18 -1.86 13.54
CA LEU A 128 15.72 -1.85 13.60
C LEU A 128 15.09 -1.46 12.25
N GLU A 129 15.60 -0.44 11.57
CA GLU A 129 15.10 -0.01 10.26
C GLU A 129 15.27 -1.11 9.20
N LEU A 130 16.41 -1.80 9.17
CA LEU A 130 16.61 -2.96 8.29
C LEU A 130 15.69 -4.12 8.66
N LEU A 131 15.57 -4.45 9.95
CA LEU A 131 14.71 -5.55 10.41
C LEU A 131 13.23 -5.31 10.05
N ILE A 132 12.76 -4.07 10.16
CA ILE A 132 11.43 -3.69 9.68
C ILE A 132 11.30 -3.94 8.18
N SER A 133 12.30 -3.56 7.38
CA SER A 133 12.28 -3.82 5.93
C SER A 133 12.22 -5.33 5.61
N VAL A 134 12.90 -6.17 6.40
CA VAL A 134 12.85 -7.63 6.24
C VAL A 134 11.43 -8.14 6.50
N HIS A 135 10.85 -7.77 7.63
CA HIS A 135 9.50 -8.22 8.00
C HIS A 135 8.43 -7.68 7.05
N GLU A 136 8.54 -6.44 6.57
CA GLU A 136 7.63 -5.90 5.54
C GLU A 136 7.72 -6.69 4.23
N GLN A 137 8.93 -7.04 3.79
CA GLN A 137 9.13 -7.83 2.57
C GLN A 137 8.62 -9.27 2.71
N ALA A 138 8.73 -9.84 3.91
CA ALA A 138 8.19 -11.16 4.25
C ALA A 138 6.67 -11.15 4.52
N HIS A 139 6.02 -9.98 4.51
CA HIS A 139 4.63 -9.80 4.95
C HIS A 139 4.37 -10.30 6.38
N ASP A 140 5.38 -10.25 7.25
CA ASP A 140 5.30 -10.56 8.68
C ASP A 140 4.99 -9.29 9.49
N TRP A 141 3.73 -8.88 9.41
CA TRP A 141 3.28 -7.62 9.99
C TRP A 141 3.34 -7.56 11.50
N LYS A 142 3.27 -8.72 12.19
CA LYS A 142 3.35 -8.78 13.66
C LYS A 142 4.75 -8.42 14.13
N HIS A 143 5.77 -9.03 13.52
CA HIS A 143 7.16 -8.70 13.86
C HIS A 143 7.56 -7.31 13.31
N ALA A 144 7.05 -6.89 12.14
CA ALA A 144 7.24 -5.53 11.64
C ALA A 144 6.69 -4.47 12.61
N ALA A 145 5.49 -4.70 13.19
CA ALA A 145 4.90 -3.82 14.18
C ALA A 145 5.73 -3.76 15.46
N ALA A 146 6.14 -4.91 16.01
CA ALA A 146 6.97 -4.96 17.22
C ALA A 146 8.32 -4.24 17.03
N ALA A 147 8.99 -4.43 15.90
CA ALA A 147 10.23 -3.72 15.58
C ALA A 147 10.00 -2.21 15.41
N THR A 148 8.87 -1.82 14.83
CA THR A 148 8.50 -0.41 14.64
C THR A 148 8.13 0.29 15.95
N GLU A 149 7.46 -0.39 16.88
CA GLU A 149 7.18 0.11 18.23
C GLU A 149 8.50 0.38 18.98
N ARG A 150 9.47 -0.55 18.90
CA ARG A 150 10.81 -0.36 19.47
C ARG A 150 11.56 0.80 18.82
N LEU A 151 11.47 0.95 17.49
CA LEU A 151 12.08 2.07 16.78
C LEU A 151 11.48 3.41 17.19
N GLN A 152 10.15 3.48 17.34
CA GLN A 152 9.45 4.67 17.82
C GLN A 152 9.94 5.06 19.22
N SER A 153 10.02 4.10 20.16
CA SER A 153 10.54 4.36 21.51
C SER A 153 12.00 4.84 21.53
N ALA A 154 12.86 4.27 20.67
CA ALA A 154 14.27 4.62 20.63
C ALA A 154 14.56 5.95 19.90
N LYS A 155 13.80 6.26 18.84
CA LYS A 155 14.00 7.44 17.98
C LYS A 155 13.18 8.65 18.43
N GLY A 156 12.14 8.46 19.24
CA GLY A 156 11.20 9.52 19.61
C GLY A 156 10.36 10.05 18.44
N ALA A 157 10.22 9.28 17.37
CA ALA A 157 9.47 9.68 16.17
C ALA A 157 8.04 9.10 16.17
N ASP A 158 7.05 9.87 15.71
CA ASP A 158 5.68 9.36 15.55
C ASP A 158 5.61 8.39 14.35
N LEU A 159 5.47 7.10 14.63
CA LEU A 159 5.30 6.03 13.63
C LEU A 159 3.89 5.43 13.67
N ARG A 160 2.93 6.09 14.32
CA ARG A 160 1.55 5.58 14.49
C ARG A 160 0.86 5.29 13.16
N GLN A 161 1.09 6.09 12.12
CA GLN A 161 0.51 5.84 10.80
C GLN A 161 1.01 4.51 10.20
N ARG A 162 2.32 4.22 10.29
CA ARG A 162 2.91 2.97 9.80
C ARG A 162 2.39 1.78 10.61
N LEU A 163 2.33 1.91 11.94
CA LEU A 163 1.76 0.89 12.82
C LEU A 163 0.27 0.60 12.49
N ALA A 164 -0.53 1.63 12.25
CA ALA A 164 -1.92 1.47 11.83
C ALA A 164 -2.04 0.73 10.49
N HIS A 165 -1.13 0.97 9.53
CA HIS A 165 -1.08 0.19 8.30
C HIS A 165 -0.80 -1.29 8.56
N TYR A 166 0.15 -1.65 9.43
CA TYR A 166 0.37 -3.06 9.77
C TYR A 166 -0.84 -3.69 10.44
N ARG A 167 -1.50 -2.98 11.35
CA ARG A 167 -2.75 -3.47 11.96
C ARG A 167 -3.83 -3.71 10.91
N CYS A 168 -3.94 -2.85 9.89
CA CYS A 168 -4.82 -3.07 8.75
C CYS A 168 -4.42 -4.30 7.92
N GLU A 169 -3.13 -4.55 7.69
CA GLU A 169 -2.68 -5.75 7.00
C GLU A 169 -3.01 -7.04 7.79
N ILE A 170 -2.80 -7.04 9.10
CA ILE A 170 -3.17 -8.17 9.97
C ILE A 170 -4.68 -8.39 9.95
N ALA A 171 -5.47 -7.31 9.96
CA ALA A 171 -6.92 -7.39 9.82
C ALA A 171 -7.34 -8.01 8.48
N GLU A 172 -6.68 -7.64 7.37
CA GLU A 172 -6.91 -8.23 6.04
C GLU A 172 -6.53 -9.71 5.97
N GLN A 173 -5.45 -10.13 6.65
CA GLN A 173 -5.07 -11.54 6.78
C GLN A 173 -6.17 -12.34 7.50
N HIS A 174 -6.65 -11.86 8.65
CA HIS A 174 -7.78 -12.47 9.37
C HIS A 174 -9.06 -12.48 8.54
N ARG A 175 -9.36 -11.38 7.83
CA ARG A 175 -10.53 -11.31 6.93
C ARG A 175 -10.47 -12.37 5.83
N THR A 176 -9.29 -12.59 5.25
CA THR A 176 -9.08 -13.59 4.20
C THR A 176 -9.15 -15.02 4.75
N ALA A 177 -8.73 -15.22 6.00
CA ALA A 177 -8.87 -16.49 6.71
C ALA A 177 -10.30 -16.79 7.21
N GLY A 178 -11.24 -15.85 7.08
CA GLY A 178 -12.61 -16.00 7.57
C GLY A 178 -12.78 -15.70 9.07
N GLU A 179 -11.75 -15.17 9.72
CA GLU A 179 -11.72 -14.86 11.15
C GLU A 179 -12.25 -13.44 11.40
N ALA A 180 -13.57 -13.26 11.24
CA ALA A 180 -14.21 -11.95 11.24
C ALA A 180 -13.96 -11.13 12.52
N ASP A 181 -14.13 -11.74 13.71
CA ASP A 181 -13.95 -11.04 14.99
C ASP A 181 -12.51 -10.55 15.18
N ALA A 182 -11.53 -11.36 14.77
CA ALA A 182 -10.11 -11.01 14.83
C ALA A 182 -9.78 -9.87 13.85
N ALA A 183 -10.35 -9.90 12.64
CA ALA A 183 -10.21 -8.84 11.66
C ALA A 183 -10.74 -7.51 12.19
N GLU A 184 -11.93 -7.51 12.80
CA GLU A 184 -12.52 -6.32 13.41
C GLU A 184 -11.70 -5.79 14.59
N GLN A 185 -11.20 -6.68 15.44
CA GLN A 185 -10.35 -6.27 16.57
C GLN A 185 -9.09 -5.56 16.07
N GLN A 186 -8.45 -6.08 15.02
CA GLN A 186 -7.26 -5.43 14.45
C GLN A 186 -7.60 -4.11 13.74
N ALA A 187 -8.74 -4.02 13.05
CA ALA A 187 -9.21 -2.76 12.47
C ALA A 187 -9.51 -1.69 13.53
N ARG A 188 -10.12 -2.07 14.66
CA ARG A 188 -10.31 -1.18 15.83
C ARG A 188 -8.98 -0.70 16.40
N ARG A 189 -8.02 -1.62 16.63
CA ARG A 189 -6.67 -1.26 17.08
C ARG A 189 -5.95 -0.33 16.10
N ALA A 190 -6.16 -0.50 14.80
CA ALA A 190 -5.59 0.41 13.79
C ALA A 190 -6.12 1.85 13.96
N GLN A 191 -7.41 2.01 14.22
CA GLN A 191 -8.04 3.31 14.46
C GLN A 191 -7.61 3.92 15.80
N GLU A 192 -7.51 3.13 16.86
CA GLU A 192 -6.99 3.57 18.16
C GLU A 192 -5.53 4.03 18.05
N THR A 193 -4.72 3.32 17.26
CA THR A 193 -3.32 3.67 17.00
C THR A 193 -3.21 4.97 16.22
N CYS A 194 -4.02 5.16 15.18
CA CYS A 194 -4.01 6.34 14.33
C CYS A 194 -5.45 6.76 13.96
N PRO A 195 -6.06 7.68 14.73
CA PRO A 195 -7.41 8.16 14.46
C PRO A 195 -7.56 8.85 13.09
N GLU A 196 -6.46 9.36 12.51
CA GLU A 196 -6.41 9.98 11.18
C GLU A 196 -6.21 8.97 10.04
N SER A 197 -6.16 7.67 10.33
CA SER A 197 -5.93 6.65 9.29
C SER A 197 -7.16 6.44 8.42
N VAL A 198 -7.11 6.98 7.20
CA VAL A 198 -8.08 6.73 6.13
C VAL A 198 -8.25 5.23 5.88
N ARG A 199 -7.15 4.50 5.77
CA ARG A 199 -7.17 3.05 5.54
C ARG A 199 -7.94 2.32 6.63
N ALA A 200 -7.72 2.68 7.89
CA ALA A 200 -8.39 2.03 9.01
C ALA A 200 -9.91 2.34 9.04
N SER A 201 -10.32 3.54 8.65
CA SER A 201 -11.74 3.89 8.48
C SER A 201 -12.41 3.14 7.33
N LEU A 202 -11.75 3.08 6.16
CA LEU A 202 -12.22 2.30 5.01
C LEU A 202 -12.38 0.82 5.36
N LEU A 203 -11.34 0.22 5.95
CA LEU A 203 -11.34 -1.19 6.32
C LEU A 203 -12.43 -1.52 7.35
N ALA A 204 -12.59 -0.70 8.39
CA ALA A 204 -13.64 -0.95 9.38
C ALA A 204 -15.04 -0.85 8.78
N GLY A 205 -15.25 0.09 7.85
CA GLY A 205 -16.54 0.18 7.17
C GLY A 205 -16.79 -1.01 6.25
N ASP A 206 -15.78 -1.45 5.50
CA ASP A 206 -15.88 -2.62 4.62
C ASP A 206 -16.10 -3.93 5.43
N LEU A 207 -15.53 -4.05 6.63
CA LEU A 207 -15.82 -5.15 7.56
C LEU A 207 -17.24 -5.08 8.13
N ALA A 208 -17.70 -3.89 8.52
CA ALA A 208 -19.05 -3.67 9.03
C ALA A 208 -20.14 -3.91 7.96
N GLU A 209 -19.87 -3.54 6.71
CA GLU A 209 -20.76 -3.86 5.58
C GLU A 209 -20.87 -5.38 5.40
N ARG A 210 -19.76 -6.11 5.42
CA ARG A 210 -19.74 -7.57 5.23
C ARG A 210 -20.52 -8.34 6.30
N ARG A 211 -20.57 -7.84 7.54
CA ARG A 211 -21.37 -8.46 8.62
C ARG A 211 -22.85 -8.03 8.61
N GLY A 212 -23.26 -7.17 7.68
CA GLY A 212 -24.62 -6.64 7.60
C GLY A 212 -24.92 -5.45 8.51
N ASP A 213 -23.92 -4.89 9.21
CA ASP A 213 -24.10 -3.68 10.02
C ASP A 213 -23.78 -2.43 9.20
N MET A 214 -24.71 -2.10 8.30
CA MET A 214 -24.55 -0.95 7.41
C MET A 214 -24.48 0.39 8.18
N LYS A 215 -25.09 0.49 9.36
CA LYS A 215 -25.04 1.71 10.18
C LYS A 215 -23.61 1.99 10.64
N SER A 216 -22.92 0.97 11.14
CA SER A 216 -21.51 1.08 11.51
C SER A 216 -20.62 1.30 10.30
N ALA A 217 -20.96 0.73 9.13
CA ALA A 217 -20.24 0.97 7.88
C ALA A 217 -20.26 2.44 7.46
N LEU A 218 -21.46 3.04 7.40
CA LEU A 218 -21.63 4.46 7.10
C LEU A 218 -20.87 5.34 8.10
N ASN A 219 -20.98 5.06 9.41
CA ASN A 219 -20.27 5.82 10.44
C ASN A 219 -18.73 5.74 10.31
N ALA A 220 -18.20 4.62 9.83
CA ALA A 220 -16.78 4.48 9.56
C ALA A 220 -16.34 5.27 8.33
N TRP A 221 -17.06 5.12 7.22
CA TRP A 221 -16.73 5.81 5.97
C TRP A 221 -16.92 7.33 6.04
N LYS A 222 -17.89 7.84 6.82
CA LYS A 222 -18.10 9.28 7.07
C LYS A 222 -16.88 9.99 7.64
N ARG A 223 -15.93 9.28 8.25
CA ARG A 223 -14.68 9.86 8.79
C ARG A 223 -13.66 10.18 7.70
N VAL A 224 -13.65 9.44 6.60
CA VAL A 224 -12.59 9.54 5.58
C VAL A 224 -12.41 10.94 5.02
N PRO A 225 -13.44 11.71 4.64
CA PRO A 225 -13.24 13.05 4.10
C PRO A 225 -12.64 14.02 5.12
N LYS A 226 -12.89 13.79 6.42
CA LYS A 226 -12.33 14.58 7.53
C LYS A 226 -10.86 14.22 7.80
N GLN A 227 -10.48 12.96 7.59
CA GLN A 227 -9.11 12.48 7.73
C GLN A 227 -8.25 12.90 6.53
N ASP A 228 -8.78 12.73 5.32
CA ASP A 228 -8.14 13.15 4.07
C ASP A 228 -9.17 13.23 2.94
N ALA A 229 -9.57 14.45 2.59
CA ALA A 229 -10.55 14.74 1.55
C ALA A 229 -10.18 14.15 0.17
N ARG A 230 -8.88 13.87 -0.09
CA ARG A 230 -8.43 13.29 -1.37
C ARG A 230 -9.03 11.91 -1.63
N PHE A 231 -9.44 11.19 -0.58
CA PHE A 231 -10.03 9.86 -0.68
C PHE A 231 -11.56 9.85 -0.75
N ILE A 232 -12.20 11.01 -0.96
CA ILE A 232 -13.66 11.09 -1.11
C ILE A 232 -14.20 10.20 -2.23
N SER A 233 -13.44 10.04 -3.33
CA SER A 233 -13.78 9.15 -4.45
C SER A 233 -13.86 7.67 -4.05
N GLU A 234 -13.15 7.25 -3.00
CA GLU A 234 -13.23 5.89 -2.45
C GLU A 234 -14.49 5.69 -1.59
N VAL A 235 -14.94 6.73 -0.90
CA VAL A 235 -16.05 6.63 0.05
C VAL A 235 -17.40 6.94 -0.59
N LEU A 236 -17.47 7.82 -1.56
CA LEU A 236 -18.71 8.26 -2.20
C LEU A 236 -19.59 7.09 -2.69
N PRO A 237 -19.07 6.10 -3.44
CA PRO A 237 -19.90 4.97 -3.91
C PRO A 237 -20.31 4.04 -2.77
N ARG A 238 -19.52 3.96 -1.69
CA ARG A 238 -19.83 3.16 -0.50
C ARG A 238 -20.97 3.79 0.30
N MET A 239 -20.91 5.11 0.52
CA MET A 239 -21.96 5.88 1.17
C MET A 239 -23.28 5.77 0.42
N GLN A 240 -23.28 5.95 -0.90
CA GLN A 240 -24.49 5.85 -1.73
C GLN A 240 -25.13 4.46 -1.60
N ARG A 241 -24.35 3.39 -1.80
CA ARG A 241 -24.85 2.02 -1.65
C ARG A 241 -25.39 1.75 -0.25
N GLY A 242 -24.70 2.20 0.79
CA GLY A 242 -25.11 1.97 2.16
C GLY A 242 -26.42 2.68 2.52
N CYS A 243 -26.60 3.92 2.09
CA CYS A 243 -27.85 4.65 2.27
C CYS A 243 -29.02 4.01 1.49
N ILE A 244 -28.78 3.51 0.28
CA ILE A 244 -29.77 2.75 -0.50
C ILE A 244 -30.14 1.46 0.24
N ALA A 245 -29.16 0.70 0.74
CA ALA A 245 -29.38 -0.56 1.45
C ALA A 245 -30.18 -0.39 2.74
N LEU A 246 -30.07 0.77 3.40
CA LEU A 246 -30.85 1.14 4.58
C LEU A 246 -32.19 1.81 4.24
N ALA A 247 -32.55 1.96 2.95
CA ALA A 247 -33.73 2.68 2.48
C ALA A 247 -33.83 4.13 2.99
N VAL A 248 -32.67 4.80 3.11
CA VAL A 248 -32.55 6.21 3.55
C VAL A 248 -31.77 7.05 2.53
N PRO A 249 -32.22 7.14 1.26
CA PRO A 249 -31.50 7.87 0.21
C PRO A 249 -31.30 9.35 0.55
N ARG A 250 -32.24 9.98 1.27
CA ARG A 250 -32.13 11.37 1.73
C ARG A 250 -30.90 11.61 2.62
N GLN A 251 -30.48 10.63 3.43
CA GLN A 251 -29.26 10.78 4.24
C GLN A 251 -27.99 10.86 3.41
N PHE A 252 -28.00 10.33 2.17
CA PHE A 252 -26.88 10.49 1.25
C PHE A 252 -26.83 11.93 0.71
N GLU A 253 -27.98 12.51 0.37
CA GLU A 253 -28.10 13.90 -0.06
C GLU A 253 -27.67 14.86 1.06
N GLU A 254 -28.18 14.67 2.27
CA GLU A 254 -27.79 15.44 3.46
C GLU A 254 -26.29 15.33 3.72
N TRP A 255 -25.72 14.13 3.66
CA TRP A 255 -24.28 13.95 3.81
C TRP A 255 -23.47 14.63 2.71
N LEU A 256 -23.96 14.61 1.45
CA LEU A 256 -23.33 15.33 0.35
C LEU A 256 -23.34 16.84 0.59
N GLU A 257 -24.43 17.40 1.12
CA GLU A 257 -24.55 18.82 1.47
C GLU A 257 -23.64 19.21 2.64
N GLU A 258 -23.45 18.31 3.61
CA GLU A 258 -22.55 18.50 4.76
C GLU A 258 -21.05 18.50 4.38
N LEU A 259 -20.67 18.03 3.18
CA LEU A 259 -19.28 18.06 2.73
C LEU A 259 -18.82 19.50 2.49
N ASP A 260 -17.67 19.85 3.08
CA ASP A 260 -17.04 21.16 3.03
C ASP A 260 -15.58 21.10 2.53
N GLY A 261 -15.01 22.29 2.29
CA GLY A 261 -13.60 22.44 1.93
C GLY A 261 -13.20 21.67 0.66
N PRO A 262 -12.01 21.03 0.63
CA PRO A 262 -11.54 20.35 -0.58
C PRO A 262 -12.41 19.17 -1.05
N ALA A 263 -13.25 18.60 -0.18
CA ALA A 263 -14.14 17.50 -0.52
C ALA A 263 -15.36 17.99 -1.33
N GLU A 264 -15.87 19.19 -1.04
CA GLU A 264 -16.98 19.80 -1.78
C GLU A 264 -16.64 19.97 -3.27
N ASP A 265 -15.42 20.42 -3.56
CA ASP A 265 -14.97 20.71 -4.93
C ASP A 265 -14.44 19.48 -5.67
N ALA A 266 -14.48 18.30 -5.05
CA ALA A 266 -14.05 17.07 -5.69
C ALA A 266 -14.97 16.75 -6.89
N ALA A 267 -14.37 16.42 -8.04
CA ALA A 267 -15.10 16.21 -9.29
C ALA A 267 -16.21 15.15 -9.16
N CYS A 268 -15.99 14.10 -8.36
CA CYS A 268 -17.00 13.09 -8.08
C CYS A 268 -18.17 13.64 -7.26
N VAL A 269 -17.93 14.50 -6.27
CA VAL A 269 -18.99 15.12 -5.44
C VAL A 269 -19.81 16.10 -6.26
N VAL A 270 -19.14 16.98 -7.03
CA VAL A 270 -19.80 17.92 -7.95
C VAL A 270 -20.71 17.17 -8.93
N ARG A 271 -20.26 16.03 -9.47
CA ARG A 271 -21.07 15.21 -10.38
C ARG A 271 -22.31 14.64 -9.71
N GLU A 272 -22.19 14.10 -8.50
CA GLU A 272 -23.36 13.56 -7.78
C GLU A 272 -24.34 14.66 -7.38
N ARG A 273 -23.86 15.82 -6.90
CA ARG A 273 -24.72 16.98 -6.61
C ARG A 273 -25.42 17.49 -7.88
N ALA A 274 -24.74 17.52 -9.03
CA ALA A 274 -25.35 17.89 -10.31
C ALA A 274 -26.43 16.89 -10.76
N HIS A 275 -26.24 15.60 -10.49
CA HIS A 275 -27.28 14.59 -10.74
C HIS A 275 -28.52 14.84 -9.88
N LEU A 276 -28.33 15.10 -8.58
CA LEU A 276 -29.41 15.44 -7.65
C LEU A 276 -30.15 16.72 -8.05
N ALA A 277 -29.42 17.76 -8.45
CA ALA A 277 -30.02 19.00 -8.97
C ALA A 277 -30.97 18.71 -10.15
N GLY A 278 -30.57 17.82 -11.07
CA GLY A 278 -31.44 17.39 -12.18
C GLY A 278 -32.67 16.59 -11.73
N VAL A 279 -32.54 15.74 -10.71
CA VAL A 279 -33.68 15.02 -10.10
C VAL A 279 -34.67 16.01 -9.46
N HIS A 280 -34.16 17.09 -8.86
CA HIS A 280 -34.96 18.16 -8.25
C HIS A 280 -35.48 19.19 -9.27
N GLY A 281 -35.21 18.99 -10.58
CA GLY A 281 -35.71 19.84 -11.66
C GLY A 281 -34.91 21.12 -11.90
N GLU A 282 -33.71 21.23 -11.32
CA GLU A 282 -32.79 22.35 -11.53
C GLU A 282 -32.02 22.24 -12.85
N ASP A 283 -31.47 23.36 -13.33
CA ASP A 283 -30.64 23.37 -14.56
C ASP A 283 -29.24 22.84 -14.26
N VAL A 284 -29.04 21.54 -14.53
CA VAL A 284 -27.75 20.83 -14.39
C VAL A 284 -26.62 21.54 -15.14
N ALA A 285 -26.88 22.09 -16.34
CA ALA A 285 -25.85 22.77 -17.11
C ALA A 285 -25.43 24.08 -16.44
N ALA A 286 -26.38 24.82 -15.86
CA ALA A 286 -26.08 26.04 -15.11
C ALA A 286 -25.32 25.72 -13.81
N TYR A 287 -25.73 24.68 -13.08
CA TYR A 287 -25.04 24.21 -11.87
C TYR A 287 -23.57 23.85 -12.17
N LEU A 288 -23.34 23.03 -13.19
CA LEU A 288 -21.98 22.60 -13.56
C LEU A 288 -21.14 23.76 -14.10
N ALA A 289 -21.74 24.72 -14.82
CA ALA A 289 -21.03 25.91 -15.27
C ALA A 289 -20.50 26.73 -14.08
N ALA A 290 -21.34 27.02 -13.09
CA ALA A 290 -20.95 27.75 -11.88
C ALA A 290 -19.82 27.03 -11.10
N ARG A 291 -19.85 25.70 -11.03
CA ARG A 291 -18.79 24.91 -10.37
C ARG A 291 -17.48 24.88 -11.19
N LEU A 292 -17.57 24.84 -12.52
CA LEU A 292 -16.40 24.89 -13.40
C LEU A 292 -15.70 26.25 -13.40
N GLU A 293 -16.44 27.35 -13.17
CA GLU A 293 -15.85 28.69 -12.96
C GLU A 293 -14.92 28.72 -11.74
N ALA A 294 -15.31 28.04 -10.67
CA ALA A 294 -14.48 27.92 -9.47
C ALA A 294 -13.31 26.94 -9.67
N ARG A 295 -13.56 25.76 -10.27
CA ARG A 295 -12.55 24.71 -10.45
C ARG A 295 -12.78 23.87 -11.70
N VAL A 296 -11.96 24.10 -12.72
CA VAL A 296 -11.98 23.33 -13.98
C VAL A 296 -11.51 21.89 -13.74
N ASN A 297 -12.29 20.92 -14.22
CA ASN A 297 -11.93 19.51 -14.20
C ASN A 297 -12.60 18.74 -15.34
N TRP A 298 -11.93 17.69 -15.85
CA TRP A 298 -12.42 16.91 -17.00
C TRP A 298 -13.79 16.26 -16.76
N PRO A 299 -14.08 15.63 -15.61
CA PRO A 299 -15.41 15.06 -15.35
C PRO A 299 -16.53 16.11 -15.34
N GLY A 300 -16.26 17.32 -14.80
CA GLY A 300 -17.20 18.43 -14.81
C GLY A 300 -17.48 18.95 -16.22
N ILE A 301 -16.45 19.10 -17.05
CA ILE A 301 -16.62 19.47 -18.47
C ILE A 301 -17.46 18.42 -19.21
N LEU A 302 -17.15 17.14 -19.02
CA LEU A 302 -17.94 16.05 -19.61
C LEU A 302 -19.40 16.11 -19.15
N GLY A 303 -19.64 16.33 -17.86
CA GLY A 303 -20.98 16.50 -17.30
C GLY A 303 -21.73 17.67 -17.96
N TRP A 304 -21.06 18.82 -18.12
CA TRP A 304 -21.65 20.01 -18.73
C TRP A 304 -21.98 19.78 -20.22
N VAL A 305 -21.04 19.20 -20.99
CA VAL A 305 -21.27 18.83 -22.40
C VAL A 305 -22.45 17.88 -22.53
N THR A 306 -22.55 16.89 -21.63
CA THR A 306 -23.67 15.92 -21.61
C THR A 306 -25.00 16.60 -21.28
N ALA A 307 -25.01 17.53 -20.32
CA ALA A 307 -26.20 18.30 -19.96
C ALA A 307 -26.67 19.21 -21.12
N GLN A 308 -25.74 19.82 -21.86
CA GLN A 308 -26.06 20.64 -23.03
C GLN A 308 -26.56 19.81 -24.22
N GLN A 309 -26.04 18.60 -24.41
CA GLN A 309 -26.50 17.69 -25.46
C GLN A 309 -28.02 17.42 -25.36
N ALA A 310 -28.57 17.35 -24.14
CA ALA A 310 -30.00 17.17 -23.94
C ALA A 310 -30.84 18.36 -24.46
N LYS A 311 -30.27 19.57 -24.53
CA LYS A 311 -30.89 20.78 -25.09
C LYS A 311 -30.68 20.89 -26.61
N TYR A 312 -29.57 20.36 -27.13
CA TYR A 312 -29.16 20.44 -28.55
C TYR A 312 -29.10 19.06 -29.22
N THR A 313 -30.19 18.30 -29.18
CA THR A 313 -30.23 16.88 -29.63
C THR A 313 -29.92 16.65 -31.11
N GLN A 314 -30.05 17.68 -31.95
CA GLN A 314 -29.79 17.59 -33.39
C GLN A 314 -28.32 17.82 -33.76
N ASP A 315 -27.47 18.29 -32.84
CA ASP A 315 -26.06 18.57 -33.12
C ASP A 315 -25.19 17.31 -32.87
N PRO A 316 -24.61 16.71 -33.93
CA PRO A 316 -23.75 15.54 -33.80
C PRO A 316 -22.39 15.85 -33.15
N GLY A 317 -22.04 17.12 -32.96
CA GLY A 317 -20.81 17.57 -32.30
C GLY A 317 -20.75 17.21 -30.83
N PHE A 318 -21.84 17.40 -30.07
CA PHE A 318 -21.88 17.10 -28.63
C PHE A 318 -21.54 15.63 -28.31
N PRO A 319 -22.19 14.62 -28.94
CA PRO A 319 -21.83 13.22 -28.73
C PRO A 319 -20.36 12.90 -29.05
N ARG A 320 -19.79 13.51 -30.10
CA ARG A 320 -18.40 13.30 -30.50
C ARG A 320 -17.42 13.85 -29.47
N VAL A 321 -17.68 15.07 -28.97
CA VAL A 321 -16.88 15.70 -27.92
C VAL A 321 -17.00 14.92 -26.62
N ALA A 322 -18.22 14.52 -26.21
CA ALA A 322 -18.43 13.72 -25.01
C ALA A 322 -17.68 12.37 -25.08
N ALA A 323 -17.71 11.69 -26.24
CA ALA A 323 -16.96 10.45 -26.45
C ALA A 323 -15.44 10.67 -26.39
N ALA A 324 -14.92 11.74 -26.99
CA ALA A 324 -13.50 12.08 -26.94
C ALA A 324 -13.04 12.40 -25.50
N LEU A 325 -13.82 13.18 -24.76
CA LEU A 325 -13.56 13.49 -23.35
C LEU A 325 -13.60 12.24 -22.47
N THR A 326 -14.59 11.36 -22.68
CA THR A 326 -14.69 10.08 -21.98
C THR A 326 -13.43 9.24 -22.21
N LYS A 327 -13.00 9.10 -23.47
CA LYS A 327 -11.78 8.38 -23.82
C LYS A 327 -10.56 8.99 -23.10
N HIS A 328 -10.40 10.30 -23.12
CA HIS A 328 -9.30 10.99 -22.44
C HIS A 328 -9.30 10.73 -20.93
N ILE A 329 -10.46 10.86 -20.26
CA ILE A 329 -10.59 10.63 -18.81
C ILE A 329 -10.22 9.19 -18.45
N THR A 330 -10.72 8.21 -19.21
CA THR A 330 -10.46 6.78 -18.93
C THR A 330 -9.00 6.35 -19.15
N GLN A 331 -8.22 7.14 -19.90
CA GLN A 331 -6.80 6.90 -20.13
C GLN A 331 -5.91 7.52 -19.04
N GLN A 332 -6.45 8.38 -18.18
CA GLN A 332 -5.70 8.96 -17.07
C GLN A 332 -5.52 7.93 -15.95
N PRO A 333 -4.37 7.96 -15.26
CA PRO A 333 -4.15 7.10 -14.09
C PRO A 333 -5.12 7.48 -12.98
N SER A 334 -5.66 6.47 -12.28
CA SER A 334 -6.59 6.71 -11.16
C SER A 334 -5.87 7.18 -9.89
N TYR A 335 -4.61 6.80 -9.69
CA TYR A 335 -3.83 7.15 -8.51
C TYR A 335 -2.42 7.63 -8.86
N LEU A 336 -1.79 8.31 -7.91
CA LEU A 336 -0.42 8.80 -8.01
C LEU A 336 0.30 8.67 -6.67
N CYS A 337 1.54 8.19 -6.70
CA CYS A 337 2.43 8.21 -5.56
C CYS A 337 3.07 9.59 -5.41
N THR A 338 2.74 10.30 -4.34
CA THR A 338 3.28 11.64 -4.03
C THR A 338 4.77 11.64 -3.70
N ALA A 339 5.37 10.46 -3.45
CA ALA A 339 6.77 10.32 -3.10
C ALA A 339 7.70 10.00 -4.28
N CYS A 340 7.25 9.19 -5.26
CA CYS A 340 8.11 8.76 -6.38
C CYS A 340 7.48 8.93 -7.77
N GLY A 341 6.24 9.41 -7.86
CA GLY A 341 5.57 9.66 -9.14
C GLY A 341 4.99 8.43 -9.84
N LEU A 342 5.03 7.23 -9.24
CA LEU A 342 4.33 6.05 -9.78
C LEU A 342 2.83 6.35 -9.97
N GLN A 343 2.27 5.96 -11.11
CA GLN A 343 0.87 6.21 -11.48
C GLN A 343 0.09 4.90 -11.70
N PRO A 344 -0.37 4.22 -10.62
CA PRO A 344 -1.14 2.99 -10.75
C PRO A 344 -2.64 3.25 -11.00
N ASN A 345 -3.33 2.25 -11.57
CA ASN A 345 -4.80 2.24 -11.70
C ASN A 345 -5.52 1.62 -10.50
N LEU A 346 -4.77 1.12 -9.51
CA LEU A 346 -5.29 0.56 -8.27
C LEU A 346 -4.67 1.30 -7.07
N LEU A 347 -5.44 1.43 -6.00
CA LEU A 347 -4.94 2.00 -4.75
C LEU A 347 -3.99 1.02 -4.06
N PHE A 348 -2.76 1.46 -3.83
CA PHE A 348 -1.77 0.72 -3.06
C PHE A 348 -1.41 1.47 -1.77
N TRP A 349 -1.75 0.91 -0.61
CA TRP A 349 -1.40 1.52 0.68
C TRP A 349 0.11 1.58 0.92
N GLN A 350 0.85 0.60 0.40
CA GLN A 350 2.31 0.64 0.30
C GLN A 350 2.70 0.79 -1.17
N CYS A 351 3.40 1.86 -1.54
CA CYS A 351 3.80 2.05 -2.93
C CYS A 351 4.72 0.90 -3.39
N PRO A 352 4.41 0.18 -4.48
CA PRO A 352 5.22 -0.96 -4.90
C PRO A 352 6.62 -0.55 -5.39
N SER A 353 6.79 0.71 -5.83
CA SER A 353 8.08 1.27 -6.29
C SER A 353 8.96 1.73 -5.13
N CYS A 354 8.51 2.71 -4.34
CA CYS A 354 9.33 3.30 -3.26
C CYS A 354 9.11 2.71 -1.86
N LYS A 355 8.20 1.74 -1.72
CA LYS A 355 7.84 1.06 -0.46
C LYS A 355 7.29 1.95 0.65
N ARG A 356 7.05 3.24 0.39
CA ARG A 356 6.47 4.18 1.34
C ARG A 356 4.98 3.92 1.54
N TRP A 357 4.54 3.91 2.80
CA TRP A 357 3.15 3.80 3.19
C TRP A 357 2.40 5.13 3.04
N GLY A 358 1.11 5.07 2.69
CA GLY A 358 0.20 6.22 2.63
C GLY A 358 0.56 7.27 1.58
N SER A 359 1.45 6.96 0.63
CA SER A 359 1.92 7.91 -0.37
C SER A 359 1.14 7.88 -1.68
N VAL A 360 0.41 6.79 -1.96
CA VAL A 360 -0.44 6.65 -3.14
C VAL A 360 -1.83 7.20 -2.81
N VAL A 361 -2.25 8.21 -3.56
CA VAL A 361 -3.52 8.93 -3.38
C VAL A 361 -4.25 9.04 -4.72
N PRO A 362 -5.57 9.32 -4.75
CA PRO A 362 -6.28 9.58 -6.00
C PRO A 362 -5.61 10.70 -6.82
N ALA A 363 -5.42 10.45 -8.12
CA ALA A 363 -4.59 11.28 -8.98
C ALA A 363 -5.24 12.64 -9.30
N ASP A 364 -6.56 12.67 -9.41
CA ASP A 364 -7.37 13.86 -9.63
C ASP A 364 -7.15 14.92 -8.54
N ALA A 365 -6.93 14.48 -7.30
CA ALA A 365 -6.63 15.35 -6.17
C ALA A 365 -5.23 16.00 -6.22
N VAL A 366 -4.29 15.46 -7.01
CA VAL A 366 -2.89 15.95 -7.09
C VAL A 366 -2.60 16.66 -8.40
N LEU A 367 -3.10 16.12 -9.51
CA LEU A 367 -2.83 16.63 -10.86
C LEU A 367 -3.59 17.92 -11.19
N GLN A 368 -4.61 18.28 -10.41
CA GLN A 368 -5.36 19.53 -10.56
C GLN A 368 -4.73 20.72 -9.81
N GLY A 369 -3.66 20.49 -9.04
CA GLY A 369 -2.90 21.54 -8.34
C GLY A 369 -1.58 21.92 -9.02
N ARG A 370 -1.39 21.55 -10.29
CA ARG A 370 -0.21 21.89 -11.09
C ARG A 370 -0.57 22.71 -12.31
#